data_AF-A0AAV8UT49-F1
#
_entry.id   AF-A0AAV8UT49-F1
#
_cell.length_a   1.000
_cell.length_b   1.000
_cell.length_c   1.000
_cell.angle_alpha   90.00
_cell.angle_beta   90.00
_cell.angle_gamma   90.00
#
_symmetry.space_group_name_H-M   'P 1'
#
loop_
_entity.id
_entity.type
_entity.pdbx_description
1 polymer ?
#
loop_
_entity_poly.entity_id
_entity_poly.type
_entity_poly.pdbx_seq_one_letter_code
_entity_poly.pdbx_strand_id
1 'polypeptide(L)'
;MFALHLDKLLEGTGVRSFAVHPGSFIKTEIFNKMKLSLFKLFITWFVLPFKGMCVEDSGISGLYCATSPEVLGLDSGYFFGPDEKNNGFTDKRQVGTWNDGVTDKNSQILWNKTKELVGD
;
A
#
# COMPACT_ATOMS: atom_id res chain seq x y z
N MET A 1 0.56 -2.06 -8.99
CA MET A 1 1.05 -2.13 -10.39
C MET A 1 2.50 -1.68 -10.50
N PHE A 2 2.86 -0.46 -10.09
CA PHE A 2 4.26 0.00 -10.12
C PHE A 2 5.22 -0.97 -9.41
N ALA A 3 4.98 -1.25 -8.12
CA ALA A 3 5.84 -2.14 -7.33
C ALA A 3 5.99 -3.55 -7.93
N LEU A 4 4.91 -4.07 -8.55
CA LEU A 4 4.90 -5.36 -9.24
C LEU A 4 5.82 -5.36 -10.47
N HIS A 5 5.71 -4.33 -11.32
CA HIS A 5 6.55 -4.24 -12.51
C HIS A 5 8.02 -3.97 -12.15
N LEU A 6 8.25 -3.12 -11.15
CA LEU A 6 9.59 -2.83 -10.66
C LEU A 6 10.28 -4.09 -10.13
N ASP A 7 9.58 -4.95 -9.37
CA ASP A 7 10.17 -6.19 -8.85
C ASP A 7 10.66 -7.11 -9.98
N LYS A 8 9.91 -7.18 -11.09
CA LYS A 8 10.31 -7.95 -12.28
C LYS A 8 11.55 -7.38 -12.97
N LEU A 9 11.66 -6.06 -13.06
CA LEU A 9 12.84 -5.41 -13.63
C LEU A 9 14.08 -5.61 -12.75
N LEU A 10 13.89 -5.87 -11.46
CA LEU A 10 14.94 -6.11 -10.48
C LEU A 10 15.24 -7.60 -10.26
N GLU A 11 14.63 -8.49 -11.03
CA GLU A 11 14.88 -9.93 -10.94
C GLU A 11 16.38 -10.22 -11.13
N GLY A 12 16.95 -11.07 -10.26
CA GLY A 12 18.37 -11.39 -10.26
C GLY A 12 19.30 -10.34 -9.65
N THR A 13 18.80 -9.16 -9.25
CA THR A 13 19.63 -8.12 -8.59
C THR A 13 19.78 -8.31 -7.08
N GLY A 14 18.95 -9.18 -6.48
CA GLY A 14 18.83 -9.31 -5.03
C GLY A 14 17.97 -8.22 -4.38
N VAL A 15 17.45 -7.27 -5.15
CA VAL A 15 16.53 -6.22 -4.67
C VAL A 15 15.08 -6.62 -4.94
N ARG A 16 14.23 -6.49 -3.93
CA ARG A 16 12.79 -6.80 -4.02
C ARG A 16 11.93 -5.56 -3.82
N SER A 17 10.75 -5.54 -4.43
CA SER A 17 9.82 -4.41 -4.40
C SER A 17 8.45 -4.83 -3.90
N PHE A 18 7.93 -4.07 -2.92
CA PHE A 18 6.66 -4.33 -2.25
C PHE A 18 5.80 -3.07 -2.20
N ALA A 19 4.48 -3.26 -2.19
CA ALA A 19 3.53 -2.19 -1.91
C ALA A 19 2.99 -2.34 -0.48
N VAL A 20 2.84 -1.22 0.22
CA VAL A 20 2.36 -1.18 1.60
C VAL A 20 1.13 -0.30 1.71
N HIS A 21 0.10 -0.80 2.39
CA HIS A 21 -0.99 0.00 2.89
C HIS A 21 -0.88 0.13 4.42
N PRO A 22 -0.75 1.36 4.94
CA PRO A 22 -0.47 1.63 6.35
C PRO A 22 -1.70 1.46 7.27
N GLY A 23 -2.68 0.65 6.83
CA GLY A 23 -3.95 0.45 7.53
C GLY A 23 -4.97 1.55 7.27
N SER A 24 -6.15 1.45 7.91
CA SER A 24 -7.29 2.33 7.64
C SER A 24 -7.40 3.46 8.65
N PHE A 25 -7.97 4.60 8.23
CA PHE A 25 -8.36 5.71 9.11
C PHE A 25 -7.20 6.29 9.95
N ILE A 26 -6.03 6.42 9.35
CA ILE A 26 -4.87 7.02 10.02
C ILE A 26 -5.11 8.52 10.20
N LYS A 27 -4.83 9.03 11.40
CA LYS A 27 -4.93 10.45 11.77
C LYS A 27 -3.83 11.28 11.09
N THR A 28 -3.97 11.48 9.79
CA THR A 28 -3.10 12.33 8.97
C THR A 28 -3.85 13.54 8.44
N GLU A 29 -3.12 14.52 7.90
CA GLU A 29 -3.72 15.68 7.24
C GLU A 29 -4.28 15.39 5.84
N ILE A 30 -4.23 14.14 5.35
CA ILE A 30 -4.64 13.81 3.97
C ILE A 30 -6.10 14.19 3.70
N PHE A 31 -6.95 14.04 4.72
CA PHE A 31 -8.37 14.40 4.65
C PHE A 31 -8.62 15.89 4.88
N ASN A 32 -7.66 16.65 5.43
CA ASN A 32 -7.84 18.06 5.78
C ASN A 32 -8.00 18.94 4.54
N LYS A 33 -7.30 18.61 3.44
CA LYS A 33 -7.36 19.35 2.17
C LYS A 33 -8.47 18.89 1.23
N MET A 34 -9.19 17.80 1.57
CA MET A 34 -10.37 17.41 0.80
C MET A 34 -11.46 18.48 0.91
N LYS A 35 -12.15 18.77 -0.20
CA LYS A 35 -13.30 19.68 -0.23
C LYS A 35 -14.31 19.24 0.85
N LEU A 36 -14.92 20.22 1.53
CA LEU A 36 -15.92 19.96 2.55
C LEU A 36 -17.06 19.14 1.92
N SER A 37 -17.26 17.93 2.43
CA SER A 37 -18.25 16.96 1.95
C SER A 37 -18.82 16.26 3.16
N LEU A 38 -20.06 15.77 3.05
CA LEU A 38 -20.68 14.92 4.07
C LEU A 38 -19.79 13.72 4.41
N PHE A 39 -19.05 13.18 3.43
CA PHE A 39 -18.08 12.12 3.66
C PHE A 39 -16.93 12.57 4.56
N LYS A 40 -16.36 13.75 4.32
CA LYS A 40 -15.27 14.31 5.15
C LYS A 40 -15.76 14.55 6.58
N LEU A 41 -16.93 15.17 6.74
CA LEU A 41 -17.54 15.38 8.06
C LEU A 41 -17.77 14.05 8.79
N PHE A 42 -18.31 13.06 8.09
CA PHE A 42 -18.52 11.72 8.65
C PHE A 42 -17.21 11.08 9.12
N ILE A 43 -16.17 11.05 8.28
CA ILE A 43 -14.87 10.49 8.64
C ILE A 43 -14.24 11.26 9.82
N THR A 44 -14.20 12.59 9.77
CA THR A 44 -13.53 13.41 10.79
C THR A 44 -14.23 13.37 12.14
N TRP A 45 -15.56 13.36 12.17
CA TRP A 45 -16.32 13.46 13.43
C TRP A 45 -16.74 12.11 14.01
N PHE A 46 -16.96 11.10 13.17
CA PHE A 46 -17.52 9.82 13.63
C PHE A 46 -16.57 8.63 13.46
N VAL A 47 -15.57 8.71 12.59
CA VAL A 47 -14.65 7.58 12.37
C VAL A 47 -13.30 7.80 13.04
N LEU A 48 -12.61 8.91 12.75
CA LEU A 48 -11.26 9.16 13.27
C LEU A 48 -11.17 9.24 14.81
N PRO A 49 -12.14 9.79 15.55
CA PRO A 49 -12.05 9.86 17.01
C PRO A 49 -12.12 8.48 17.68
N PHE A 50 -12.88 7.54 17.11
CA PHE A 50 -13.17 6.24 17.71
C PHE A 50 -12.35 5.09 17.13
N LYS A 51 -12.00 5.17 15.84
CA LYS A 51 -11.30 4.11 15.08
C LYS A 51 -10.02 4.59 14.42
N GLY A 52 -9.61 5.83 14.68
CA GLY A 52 -8.47 6.42 14.02
C GLY A 52 -7.16 6.00 14.67
N MET A 53 -6.28 5.39 13.89
CA MET A 53 -4.92 5.01 14.31
C MET A 53 -3.98 6.22 14.30
N CYS A 54 -2.98 6.19 15.17
CA CYS A 54 -1.91 7.18 15.17
C CYS A 54 -0.96 6.94 13.99
N VAL A 55 -0.18 7.96 13.63
CA VAL A 55 0.73 7.89 12.48
C VAL A 55 1.86 6.89 12.76
N GLU A 56 2.31 6.83 14.01
CA GLU A 56 3.36 5.94 14.49
C GLU A 56 2.99 4.48 14.29
N ASP A 57 1.76 4.09 14.66
CA ASP A 57 1.24 2.73 14.48
C ASP A 57 1.20 2.34 13.00
N SER A 58 0.84 3.29 12.15
CA SER A 58 0.75 3.10 10.69
C SER A 58 2.14 2.94 10.03
N GLY A 59 3.18 3.55 10.61
CA GLY A 59 4.56 3.51 10.13
C GLY A 59 5.22 2.13 10.31
N ILE A 60 4.75 1.34 11.27
CA ILE A 60 5.27 -0.01 11.54
C ILE A 60 5.17 -0.89 10.28
N SER A 61 4.20 -0.65 9.40
CA SER A 61 4.02 -1.39 8.15
C SER A 61 5.13 -1.20 7.13
N GLY A 62 5.62 0.03 7.01
CA GLY A 62 6.79 0.29 6.17
C GLY A 62 8.04 -0.40 6.74
N LEU A 63 8.21 -0.31 8.07
CA LEU A 63 9.36 -0.91 8.75
C LEU A 63 9.35 -2.44 8.61
N TYR A 64 8.21 -3.08 8.87
CA TYR A 64 8.07 -4.53 8.72
C TYR A 64 8.42 -5.00 7.31
N CYS A 65 7.90 -4.33 6.28
CA CYS A 65 8.21 -4.69 4.89
C CYS A 65 9.68 -4.48 4.53
N ALA A 66 10.37 -3.55 5.18
CA ALA A 66 11.77 -3.27 4.92
C ALA A 66 12.72 -4.20 5.69
N THR A 67 12.34 -4.68 6.88
CA THR A 67 13.28 -5.33 7.80
C THR A 67 12.89 -6.72 8.27
N SER A 68 11.64 -7.16 8.09
CA SER A 68 11.18 -8.43 8.66
C SER A 68 11.83 -9.62 7.94
N PRO A 69 12.42 -10.58 8.68
CA PRO A 69 12.89 -11.83 8.10
C PRO A 69 11.79 -12.63 7.39
N GLU A 70 10.53 -12.44 7.77
CA GLU A 70 9.38 -13.12 7.15
C GLU A 70 9.07 -12.61 5.74
N VAL A 71 9.61 -11.44 5.38
CA VAL A 71 9.50 -10.85 4.03
C VAL A 71 10.64 -11.33 3.13
N LEU A 72 11.72 -11.88 3.71
CA LEU A 72 12.83 -12.45 2.95
C LEU A 72 12.38 -13.68 2.17
N GLY A 73 12.69 -13.71 0.88
CA GLY A 73 12.31 -14.81 -0.01
C GLY A 73 10.92 -14.70 -0.65
N LEU A 74 10.21 -13.57 -0.47
CA LEU A 74 8.91 -13.35 -1.10
C LEU A 74 9.04 -12.66 -2.47
N ASP A 75 8.41 -13.24 -3.50
CA ASP A 75 8.44 -12.83 -4.93
C ASP A 75 7.70 -11.54 -5.32
N SER A 76 7.23 -10.75 -4.34
CA SER A 76 6.53 -9.46 -4.42
C SER A 76 5.17 -9.58 -3.76
N GLY A 77 4.61 -8.45 -3.35
CA GLY A 77 3.38 -8.49 -2.56
C GLY A 77 2.82 -7.13 -2.19
N TYR A 78 1.61 -7.21 -1.65
CA TYR A 78 0.92 -6.09 -1.05
C TYR A 78 0.69 -6.41 0.42
N PHE A 79 1.29 -5.61 1.28
CA PHE A 79 1.14 -5.74 2.72
C PHE A 79 0.13 -4.73 3.24
N PHE A 80 -0.71 -5.20 4.16
CA PHE A 80 -1.67 -4.35 4.85
C PHE A 80 -1.44 -4.49 6.35
N GLY A 81 -1.30 -3.37 7.05
CA GLY A 81 -1.26 -3.36 8.50
C GLY A 81 -1.11 -1.98 9.10
N PRO A 82 -1.20 -1.85 10.43
CA PRO A 82 -1.85 -2.81 11.34
C PRO A 82 -3.39 -2.76 11.19
N ASP A 83 -4.06 -3.88 11.47
CA ASP A 83 -5.53 -4.01 11.59
C ASP A 83 -5.80 -4.69 12.94
N GLU A 84 -6.70 -4.11 13.75
CA GLU A 84 -7.14 -4.63 15.06
C GLU A 84 -7.58 -6.11 15.00
N LYS A 85 -8.01 -6.60 13.84
CA LYS A 85 -8.50 -7.98 13.70
C LYS A 85 -7.43 -9.04 13.49
N ASN A 86 -6.25 -8.69 12.98
CA ASN A 86 -5.29 -9.69 12.50
C ASN A 86 -3.97 -9.72 13.25
N ASN A 87 -3.71 -8.83 14.22
CA ASN A 87 -2.47 -8.79 15.03
C ASN A 87 -1.20 -9.13 14.22
N GLY A 88 -1.11 -8.64 12.99
CA GLY A 88 -0.11 -9.08 12.03
C GLY A 88 -0.25 -8.42 10.67
N PHE A 89 0.85 -8.43 9.93
CA PHE A 89 0.88 -8.00 8.54
C PHE A 89 0.17 -9.05 7.71
N THR A 90 -0.99 -8.69 7.17
CA THR A 90 -1.65 -9.62 6.25
C THR A 90 -0.91 -9.51 4.93
N ASP A 91 -0.17 -10.55 4.58
CA ASP A 91 0.25 -10.80 3.22
C ASP A 91 -1.02 -11.05 2.39
N LYS A 92 -1.46 -9.99 1.70
CA LYS A 92 -2.66 -10.03 0.88
C LYS A 92 -2.36 -10.55 -0.53
N ARG A 93 -1.30 -11.34 -0.74
CA ARG A 93 -1.20 -12.18 -1.95
C ARG A 93 -2.46 -13.04 -2.18
N GLN A 94 -3.21 -13.36 -1.12
CA GLN A 94 -4.50 -14.09 -1.21
C GLN A 94 -5.77 -13.22 -1.07
N VAL A 95 -5.66 -12.00 -0.56
CA VAL A 95 -6.82 -11.10 -0.51
C VAL A 95 -6.78 -10.35 -1.82
N GLY A 96 -7.31 -11.01 -2.85
CA GLY A 96 -7.30 -10.61 -4.24
C GLY A 96 -7.12 -9.11 -4.41
N THR A 97 -6.06 -8.75 -5.14
CA THR A 97 -6.00 -7.48 -5.87
C THR A 97 -7.42 -7.17 -6.32
N TRP A 98 -8.06 -6.19 -5.70
CA TRP A 98 -9.46 -5.90 -5.95
C TRP A 98 -9.59 -5.61 -7.46
N ASN A 99 -10.18 -6.57 -8.17
CA ASN A 99 -10.50 -6.63 -9.60
C ASN A 99 -9.37 -6.97 -10.59
N ASP A 100 -9.82 -7.56 -11.70
CA ASP A 100 -9.17 -8.02 -12.94
C ASP A 100 -8.17 -7.04 -13.62
N GLY A 101 -7.91 -5.89 -13.01
CA GLY A 101 -7.09 -4.79 -13.55
C GLY A 101 -5.61 -4.82 -13.13
N VAL A 102 -5.23 -5.54 -12.07
CA VAL A 102 -3.82 -5.64 -11.63
C VAL A 102 -3.17 -6.85 -12.30
N THR A 103 -2.87 -6.70 -13.58
CA THR A 103 -2.20 -7.73 -14.38
C THR A 103 -0.81 -7.28 -14.81
N ASP A 104 0.04 -8.25 -15.16
CA ASP A 104 1.36 -7.98 -15.74
C ASP A 104 1.28 -7.07 -16.95
N LYS A 105 0.35 -7.37 -17.85
CA LYS A 105 0.06 -6.57 -19.05
C LYS A 105 -0.25 -5.12 -18.70
N ASN A 106 -1.17 -4.88 -17.75
CA ASN A 106 -1.54 -3.52 -17.36
C ASN A 106 -0.41 -2.80 -16.64
N SER A 107 0.39 -3.52 -15.85
CA SER A 107 1.58 -2.94 -15.20
C SER A 107 2.62 -2.47 -16.20
N GLN A 108 2.85 -3.23 -17.28
CA GLN A 108 3.79 -2.88 -18.35
C GLN A 108 3.27 -1.71 -19.20
N ILE A 109 1.98 -1.71 -19.54
CA ILE A 109 1.35 -0.59 -20.26
C ILE A 109 1.50 0.71 -19.46
N LEU A 110 1.20 0.66 -18.16
CA LEU A 110 1.34 1.81 -17.28
C LEU A 110 2.80 2.27 -17.19
N TRP A 111 3.76 1.34 -17.08
CA TRP A 111 5.19 1.65 -17.04
C TRP A 111 5.66 2.39 -18.29
N ASN A 112 5.34 1.88 -19.48
CA ASN A 112 5.70 2.51 -20.74
C ASN A 112 5.08 3.91 -20.87
N LYS A 113 3.82 4.06 -20.45
CA LYS A 113 3.17 5.37 -20.46
C LYS A 113 3.83 6.34 -19.48
N THR A 114 4.25 5.88 -18.31
CA THR A 114 5.00 6.70 -17.36
C THR A 114 6.33 7.16 -17.96
N LYS A 115 7.09 6.27 -18.60
CA LYS A 115 8.34 6.61 -19.31
C LYS A 115 8.15 7.74 -20.33
N GLU A 116 7.13 7.63 -21.18
CA GLU A 116 6.78 8.69 -22.15
C GLU A 116 6.48 10.04 -21.48
N LEU A 117 5.82 10.03 -20.32
CA LEU A 117 5.39 11.25 -19.62
C LEU A 117 6.52 11.91 -18.82
N VAL A 118 7.44 11.13 -18.27
CA VAL A 118 8.54 11.64 -17.42
C VAL A 118 9.85 11.85 -18.18
N GLY A 119 10.00 11.28 -19.38
CA GLY A 119 11.18 11.43 -20.24
C GLY A 119 12.32 10.44 -19.96
N ASP A 120 12.01 9.25 -19.42
CA ASP A 120 12.95 8.16 -19.07
C ASP A 120 12.86 6.94 -20.00
#